data_AF-A0A534P1W1-F1
#
_entry.id   AF-A0A534P1W1-F1
#
_cell.length_a   1.000
_cell.length_b   1.000
_cell.length_c   1.000
_cell.angle_alpha   90.00
_cell.angle_beta   90.00
_cell.angle_gamma   90.00
#
_symmetry.space_group_name_H-M   'P 1'
#
loop_
_entity.id
_entity.type
_entity.pdbx_description
1 polymer ?
#
loop_
_entity_poly.entity_id
_entity_poly.type
_entity_poly.pdbx_seq_one_letter_code
_entity_poly.pdbx_strand_id
1 'polypeptide(L)'
;MGRSSLIPLGAAALVVAVFAASSCSNDTTNVVIVQPDGGTVCDFASRGCPAGQACLNGICSARCTNGAPCPPGTYCEGDAGIDEVCAPVEAIACTSVLQCPAPQGCASGLCTSSEVLGDGGRGLCIQGAVDDGCSADAVCVIGASQSPSCLGLPACSQDGGCPVGVAGATCNVRPDGGRLIPGKQRVCLVSFCDGNADCPAGAPHCVNENGAIQSFCSPGVRGSPCLKPADCNSAVCTGADGGAFGTCG
;
A
#
# COMPACT_ATOMS: atom_id res chain seq x y z
N MET A 1 13.43 71.54 -37.82
CA MET A 1 12.19 71.24 -38.57
C MET A 1 12.21 69.74 -38.86
N GLY A 2 11.32 68.86 -38.40
CA GLY A 2 10.15 68.95 -37.54
C GLY A 2 9.54 67.55 -37.43
N ARG A 3 8.86 67.34 -36.29
CA ARG A 3 7.70 66.45 -36.04
C ARG A 3 7.90 64.94 -35.82
N SER A 4 7.66 64.62 -34.56
CA SER A 4 7.12 63.40 -33.94
C SER A 4 5.97 62.73 -34.71
N SER A 5 5.86 61.40 -34.52
CA SER A 5 4.60 60.68 -34.35
C SER A 5 4.76 59.59 -33.28
N LEU A 6 3.67 59.38 -32.53
CA LEU A 6 3.52 58.66 -31.26
C LEU A 6 2.51 57.49 -31.42
N ILE A 7 2.73 56.38 -30.69
CA ILE A 7 1.73 55.50 -29.97
C ILE A 7 0.88 54.53 -30.86
N PRO A 8 0.35 53.33 -30.42
CA PRO A 8 0.31 52.69 -29.08
C PRO A 8 0.57 51.15 -28.95
N LEU A 9 0.67 50.73 -27.67
CA LEU A 9 0.09 49.54 -26.98
C LEU A 9 0.50 48.12 -27.35
N GLY A 10 1.08 47.43 -26.36
CA GLY A 10 1.15 45.98 -26.28
C GLY A 10 1.84 45.55 -24.98
N ALA A 11 1.11 45.65 -23.87
CA ALA A 11 1.56 45.14 -22.58
C ALA A 11 1.63 43.61 -22.60
N ALA A 12 2.81 43.04 -22.35
CA ALA A 12 2.95 41.66 -21.91
C ALA A 12 3.91 41.66 -20.71
N ALA A 13 3.32 41.61 -19.52
CA ALA A 13 4.02 41.38 -18.29
C ALA A 13 4.65 39.98 -18.34
N LEU A 14 5.97 39.93 -18.46
CA LEU A 14 6.73 38.70 -18.26
C LEU A 14 6.76 38.44 -16.76
N VAL A 15 5.93 37.51 -16.30
CA VAL A 15 5.96 36.99 -14.93
C VAL A 15 7.30 36.27 -14.75
N VAL A 16 8.23 36.92 -14.06
CA VAL A 16 9.45 36.29 -13.55
C VAL A 16 9.03 35.41 -12.38
N ALA A 17 8.81 34.12 -12.65
CA ALA A 17 8.67 33.12 -11.62
C ALA A 17 10.03 32.97 -10.92
N VAL A 18 10.09 33.45 -9.67
CA VAL A 18 11.20 33.20 -8.75
C VAL A 18 11.12 31.73 -8.36
N PHE A 19 11.91 30.89 -9.04
CA PHE A 19 12.25 29.57 -8.52
C PHE A 19 13.20 29.78 -7.34
N ALA A 20 12.68 29.66 -6.13
CA ALA A 20 13.52 29.46 -4.96
C ALA A 20 14.18 28.08 -5.12
N ALA A 21 15.44 28.09 -5.54
CA ALA A 21 16.32 26.94 -5.41
C ALA A 21 16.58 26.73 -3.91
N SER A 22 15.95 25.72 -3.31
CA SER A 22 16.37 25.23 -2.00
C SER A 22 17.68 24.46 -2.17
N SER A 23 18.76 25.15 -1.81
CA SER A 23 20.06 24.68 -1.34
C SER A 23 20.32 23.16 -1.38
N CYS A 24 21.30 22.77 -2.18
CA CYS A 24 22.02 21.52 -2.06
C CYS A 24 22.77 21.48 -0.72
N SER A 25 22.51 20.49 0.13
CA SER A 25 23.40 20.13 1.24
C SER A 25 24.43 19.12 0.72
N ASN A 26 25.72 19.45 0.85
CA ASN A 26 26.83 18.58 0.51
C ASN A 26 27.09 17.58 1.65
N ASP A 27 26.43 16.42 1.62
CA ASP A 27 26.85 15.27 2.42
C ASP A 27 26.80 13.99 1.57
N THR A 28 27.96 13.40 1.31
CA THR A 28 28.23 12.40 0.26
C THR A 28 28.16 10.95 0.73
N THR A 29 27.34 10.60 1.72
CA THR A 29 27.17 9.18 2.14
C THR A 29 25.74 8.74 2.46
N ASN A 30 24.74 9.24 1.74
CA ASN A 30 23.48 8.51 1.56
C ASN A 30 22.87 8.91 0.23
N VAL A 31 22.90 8.00 -0.75
CA VAL A 31 22.03 8.10 -1.92
C VAL A 31 20.61 7.90 -1.40
N VAL A 32 19.94 8.99 -1.05
CA VAL A 32 18.49 8.98 -0.90
C VAL A 32 17.94 8.78 -2.31
N ILE A 33 17.63 7.54 -2.66
CA ILE A 33 16.78 7.26 -3.81
C ILE A 33 15.42 7.86 -3.45
N VAL A 34 15.19 9.10 -3.86
CA VAL A 34 13.86 9.71 -3.82
C VAL A 34 13.07 9.02 -4.93
N GLN A 35 12.47 7.87 -4.62
CA GLN A 35 11.28 7.44 -5.33
C GLN A 35 10.17 8.49 -5.08
N PRO A 36 9.23 8.68 -6.01
CA PRO A 36 8.40 9.89 -6.11
C PRO A 36 7.45 10.15 -4.92
N ASP A 37 7.43 9.26 -3.92
CA ASP A 37 6.36 9.18 -2.93
C ASP A 37 6.88 9.17 -1.48
N GLY A 38 8.20 9.21 -1.28
CA GLY A 38 8.82 9.14 0.05
C GLY A 38 8.81 10.48 0.78
N GLY A 39 7.62 11.02 1.09
CA GLY A 39 7.49 12.20 1.95
C GLY A 39 8.28 12.07 3.25
N THR A 40 8.34 13.13 4.06
CA THR A 40 9.12 13.08 5.30
C THR A 40 8.68 11.91 6.18
N VAL A 41 9.65 11.20 6.78
CA VAL A 41 9.36 10.15 7.75
C VAL A 41 8.51 10.73 8.87
N CYS A 42 7.45 10.02 9.22
CA CYS A 42 6.59 10.38 10.32
C CYS A 42 6.46 9.24 11.32
N ASP A 43 6.15 9.66 12.53
CA ASP A 43 5.59 8.82 13.57
C ASP A 43 4.66 9.67 14.43
N PHE A 44 3.48 9.15 14.79
CA PHE A 44 2.49 9.90 15.57
C PHE A 44 2.98 10.26 16.99
N ALA A 45 4.11 9.70 17.45
CA ALA A 45 4.64 9.84 18.79
C ALA A 45 5.62 11.03 18.92
N SER A 46 6.38 11.33 17.86
CA SER A 46 7.48 12.30 17.90
C SER A 46 7.64 13.12 16.61
N ARG A 47 7.16 12.63 15.46
CA ARG A 47 7.33 13.27 14.15
C ARG A 47 5.99 13.32 13.39
N GLY A 48 5.18 14.31 13.72
CA GLY A 48 3.94 14.57 12.99
C GLY A 48 4.19 15.04 11.56
N CYS A 49 3.24 14.77 10.67
CA CYS A 49 3.29 15.28 9.31
C CYS A 49 2.96 16.77 9.25
N PRO A 50 3.55 17.51 8.28
CA PRO A 50 3.14 18.88 7.96
C PRO A 50 1.62 19.00 7.75
N ALA A 51 1.09 20.21 7.99
CA ALA A 51 -0.31 20.49 7.75
C ALA A 51 -0.72 20.15 6.31
N GLY A 52 -1.86 19.46 6.15
CA GLY A 52 -2.33 18.98 4.85
C GLY A 52 -1.74 17.63 4.42
N GLN A 53 -0.99 16.95 5.28
CA GLN A 53 -0.50 15.59 5.06
C GLN A 53 -1.07 14.61 6.11
N ALA A 54 -0.98 13.33 5.82
CA ALA A 54 -1.29 12.24 6.74
C ALA A 54 -0.10 11.29 6.80
N CYS A 55 0.14 10.70 7.97
CA CYS A 55 1.18 9.70 8.12
C CYS A 55 0.61 8.34 7.73
N LEU A 56 1.19 7.73 6.70
CA LEU A 56 0.82 6.42 6.19
C LEU A 56 2.07 5.58 6.04
N ASN A 57 2.07 4.38 6.61
CA ASN A 57 3.17 3.44 6.51
C ASN A 57 4.54 4.08 6.85
N GLY A 58 4.58 4.95 7.87
CA GLY A 58 5.75 5.70 8.32
C GLY A 58 6.19 6.88 7.44
N ILE A 59 5.40 7.27 6.43
CA ILE A 59 5.69 8.32 5.45
C ILE A 59 4.57 9.36 5.41
N CYS A 60 4.92 10.65 5.33
CA CYS A 60 3.93 11.68 5.12
C CYS A 60 3.44 11.76 3.67
N SER A 61 2.16 11.47 3.47
CA SER A 61 1.48 11.57 2.18
C SER A 61 0.57 12.79 2.13
N ALA A 62 0.52 13.48 0.99
CA ALA A 62 -0.38 14.61 0.80
C ALA A 62 -1.85 14.17 0.93
N ARG A 63 -2.68 14.96 1.62
CA ARG A 63 -4.12 14.74 1.65
C ARG A 63 -4.75 15.24 0.34
N CYS A 64 -5.69 14.48 -0.19
CA CYS A 64 -6.49 14.87 -1.36
C CYS A 64 -7.95 15.21 -1.00
N THR A 65 -8.18 15.53 0.28
CA THR A 65 -9.51 15.86 0.82
C THR A 65 -10.22 16.98 0.04
N ASN A 66 -11.54 16.84 -0.12
CA ASN A 66 -12.40 17.81 -0.82
C ASN A 66 -12.05 18.02 -2.31
N GLY A 67 -11.53 16.99 -2.98
CA GLY A 67 -11.21 17.04 -4.41
C GLY A 67 -9.91 17.80 -4.73
N ALA A 68 -9.03 17.97 -3.75
CA ALA A 68 -7.68 18.48 -4.01
C ALA A 68 -6.93 17.49 -4.91
N PRO A 69 -6.40 17.92 -6.07
CA PRO A 69 -5.75 17.01 -7.01
C PRO A 69 -4.43 16.50 -6.44
N CYS A 70 -4.18 15.22 -6.62
CA CYS A 70 -2.89 14.61 -6.32
C CYS A 70 -1.84 14.99 -7.38
N PRO A 71 -0.55 15.05 -7.00
CA PRO A 71 0.53 15.31 -7.94
C PRO A 71 0.59 14.25 -9.06
N PRO A 72 1.16 14.58 -10.23
CA PRO A 72 1.32 13.61 -11.32
C PRO A 72 2.02 12.33 -10.85
N GLY A 73 1.52 11.16 -11.27
CA GLY A 73 2.04 9.86 -10.83
C GLY A 73 1.40 9.34 -9.53
N THR A 74 0.47 10.09 -8.95
CA THR A 74 -0.31 9.66 -7.78
C THR A 74 -1.81 9.84 -8.02
N TYR A 75 -2.64 9.12 -7.29
CA TYR A 75 -4.10 9.21 -7.31
C TYR A 75 -4.64 9.38 -5.89
N CYS A 76 -5.87 9.88 -5.78
CA CYS A 76 -6.51 10.02 -4.49
C CYS A 76 -7.04 8.66 -4.01
N GLU A 77 -6.35 8.09 -3.03
CA GLU A 77 -6.72 6.87 -2.31
C GLU A 77 -7.48 7.21 -1.04
N GLY A 78 -8.39 6.33 -0.62
CA GLY A 78 -9.31 6.55 0.50
C GLY A 78 -10.77 6.54 0.07
N ASP A 79 -11.64 6.28 1.04
CA ASP A 79 -13.08 6.48 0.92
C ASP A 79 -13.46 7.81 1.56
N ALA A 80 -14.55 8.42 1.09
CA ALA A 80 -15.05 9.66 1.66
C ALA A 80 -15.24 9.53 3.18
N GLY A 81 -14.41 10.23 3.96
CA GLY A 81 -14.42 10.20 5.42
C GLY A 81 -13.36 9.32 6.09
N ILE A 82 -12.51 8.61 5.33
CA ILE A 82 -11.38 7.83 5.85
C ILE A 82 -10.11 8.27 5.13
N ASP A 83 -9.32 9.14 5.77
CA ASP A 83 -8.02 9.69 5.36
C ASP A 83 -7.73 9.62 3.85
N GLU A 84 -8.35 10.53 3.07
CA GLU A 84 -8.10 10.68 1.64
C GLU A 84 -6.68 11.23 1.41
N VAL A 85 -5.84 10.42 0.78
CA VAL A 85 -4.41 10.65 0.59
C VAL A 85 -3.95 10.35 -0.82
N CYS A 86 -2.88 10.99 -1.26
CA CYS A 86 -2.25 10.69 -2.52
C CYS A 86 -1.39 9.44 -2.40
N ALA A 87 -1.77 8.41 -3.16
CA ALA A 87 -1.05 7.15 -3.28
C ALA A 87 -0.45 7.01 -4.69
N PRO A 88 0.65 6.27 -4.86
CA PRO A 88 1.25 6.03 -6.17
C PRO A 88 0.26 5.32 -7.11
N VAL A 89 0.23 5.69 -8.39
CA VAL A 89 -0.66 5.03 -9.38
C VAL A 89 -0.36 3.54 -9.56
N GLU A 90 0.91 3.15 -9.38
CA GLU A 90 1.36 1.76 -9.42
C GLU A 90 1.73 1.30 -8.01
N ALA A 91 1.26 0.12 -7.62
CA ALA A 91 1.64 -0.46 -6.34
C ALA A 91 3.13 -0.83 -6.32
N ILE A 92 3.80 -0.51 -5.22
CA ILE A 92 5.27 -0.64 -5.12
C ILE A 92 5.64 -2.09 -4.76
N ALA A 93 6.28 -2.76 -5.71
CA ALA A 93 6.93 -4.06 -5.51
C ALA A 93 8.39 -3.88 -5.06
N CYS A 94 8.92 -4.85 -4.31
CA CYS A 94 10.32 -4.85 -3.90
C CYS A 94 10.94 -6.24 -3.96
N THR A 95 12.25 -6.29 -4.15
CA THR A 95 13.09 -7.50 -4.00
C THR A 95 14.19 -7.30 -2.97
N SER A 96 14.41 -6.05 -2.55
CA SER A 96 15.36 -5.66 -1.51
C SER A 96 14.86 -4.41 -0.80
N VAL A 97 15.32 -4.19 0.45
CA VAL A 97 14.96 -3.01 1.25
C VAL A 97 15.35 -1.69 0.59
N LEU A 98 16.36 -1.67 -0.28
CA LEU A 98 16.82 -0.47 -0.97
C LEU A 98 15.81 0.09 -1.99
N GLN A 99 14.78 -0.70 -2.32
CA GLN A 99 13.69 -0.31 -3.22
C GLN A 99 12.48 0.25 -2.47
N CYS A 100 12.54 0.31 -1.14
CA CYS A 100 11.47 0.83 -0.31
C CYS A 100 11.87 2.17 0.32
N PRO A 101 10.97 3.16 0.35
CA PRO A 101 11.20 4.40 1.09
C PRO A 101 11.44 4.13 2.57
N ALA A 102 12.56 4.61 3.12
CA ALA A 102 12.81 4.48 4.56
C ALA A 102 11.71 5.22 5.36
N PRO A 103 11.15 4.63 6.44
CA PRO A 103 11.67 3.49 7.21
C PRO A 103 11.13 2.11 6.79
N GLN A 104 10.47 2.00 5.63
CA GLN A 104 9.85 0.76 5.19
C GLN A 104 10.89 -0.33 4.89
N GLY A 105 10.53 -1.56 5.23
CA GLY A 105 11.22 -2.78 4.84
C GLY A 105 10.63 -3.38 3.56
N CYS A 106 11.36 -4.31 2.96
CA CYS A 106 10.82 -5.17 1.91
C CYS A 106 10.41 -6.50 2.51
N ALA A 107 9.11 -6.74 2.65
CA ALA A 107 8.55 -7.97 3.19
C ALA A 107 7.68 -8.65 2.13
N SER A 108 8.01 -9.90 1.80
CA SER A 108 7.23 -10.72 0.87
C SER A 108 6.90 -10.01 -0.44
N GLY A 109 7.83 -9.22 -0.97
CA GLY A 109 7.68 -8.52 -2.25
C GLY A 109 6.99 -7.15 -2.19
N LEU A 110 6.61 -6.68 -1.00
CA LEU A 110 5.92 -5.41 -0.78
C LEU A 110 6.71 -4.53 0.19
N CYS A 111 6.60 -3.21 -0.01
CA CYS A 111 7.15 -2.23 0.92
C CYS A 111 6.22 -2.05 2.12
N THR A 112 6.67 -2.51 3.29
CA THR A 112 5.88 -2.54 4.52
C THR A 112 6.60 -1.83 5.65
N SER A 113 5.89 -1.23 6.60
CA SER A 113 6.46 -0.72 7.85
C SER A 113 5.90 -1.48 9.05
N SER A 114 6.64 -1.48 10.14
CA SER A 114 6.09 -1.86 11.44
C SER A 114 5.51 -0.61 12.06
N GLU A 115 4.20 -0.59 12.28
CA GLU A 115 3.60 0.46 13.09
C GLU A 115 3.70 0.06 14.56
N VAL A 116 4.25 0.96 15.36
CA VAL A 116 4.26 0.83 16.81
C VAL A 116 3.12 1.66 17.41
N LEU A 117 2.86 1.44 18.70
CA LEU A 117 1.86 2.22 19.44
C LEU A 117 2.27 3.69 19.42
N GLY A 118 1.49 4.54 18.75
CA GLY A 118 1.87 5.93 18.46
C GLY A 118 2.65 6.14 17.15
N ASP A 119 2.66 5.20 16.20
CA ASP A 119 3.23 5.35 14.85
C ASP A 119 2.25 4.83 13.77
N GLY A 120 0.95 5.09 13.97
CA GLY A 120 -0.14 4.57 13.14
C GLY A 120 -1.05 3.60 13.92
N GLY A 121 -0.48 2.85 14.86
CA GLY A 121 -1.24 2.04 15.82
C GLY A 121 -2.12 2.90 16.73
N ARG A 122 -3.44 2.75 16.60
CA ARG A 122 -4.48 3.37 17.44
C ARG A 122 -4.56 2.72 18.84
N GLY A 123 -3.92 1.56 19.03
CA GLY A 123 -3.84 0.85 20.31
C GLY A 123 -2.94 -0.40 20.24
N LEU A 124 -3.04 -1.28 21.25
CA LEU A 124 -2.49 -2.63 21.16
C LEU A 124 -3.27 -3.39 20.10
N CYS A 125 -2.58 -4.02 19.16
CA CYS A 125 -3.30 -4.63 18.04
C CYS A 125 -4.02 -5.92 18.44
N ILE A 126 -5.26 -6.08 17.96
CA ILE A 126 -6.15 -7.19 18.29
C ILE A 126 -6.37 -8.03 17.03
N GLN A 127 -5.81 -9.24 17.01
CA GLN A 127 -5.91 -10.10 15.84
C GLN A 127 -7.38 -10.45 15.53
N GLY A 128 -7.75 -10.36 14.26
CA GLY A 128 -9.06 -10.78 13.76
C GLY A 128 -10.21 -9.81 14.03
N ALA A 129 -9.93 -8.66 14.67
CA ALA A 129 -10.90 -7.57 14.77
C ALA A 129 -10.87 -6.69 13.51
N VAL A 130 -12.01 -6.09 13.17
CA VAL A 130 -12.11 -5.09 12.10
C VAL A 130 -11.45 -3.77 12.54
N ASP A 131 -11.69 -3.37 13.80
CA ASP A 131 -10.94 -2.34 14.50
C ASP A 131 -9.83 -3.03 15.31
N ASP A 132 -8.80 -3.47 14.58
CA ASP A 132 -7.67 -4.23 15.12
C ASP A 132 -6.66 -3.35 15.86
N GLY A 133 -6.97 -2.08 16.12
CA GLY A 133 -6.06 -1.14 16.78
C GLY A 133 -4.93 -0.64 15.89
N CYS A 134 -4.87 -1.02 14.61
CA CYS A 134 -3.92 -0.48 13.62
C CYS A 134 -4.51 0.70 12.83
N SER A 135 -3.67 1.45 12.13
CA SER A 135 -4.08 2.52 11.21
C SER A 135 -4.99 1.98 10.09
N ALA A 136 -5.58 2.87 9.29
CA ALA A 136 -6.43 2.44 8.17
C ALA A 136 -5.64 1.72 7.07
N ASP A 137 -4.33 1.94 6.96
CA ASP A 137 -3.41 1.35 5.99
C ASP A 137 -2.59 0.17 6.55
N ALA A 138 -2.82 -0.22 7.80
CA ALA A 138 -2.14 -1.36 8.43
C ALA A 138 -3.10 -2.44 8.90
N VAL A 139 -2.56 -3.65 9.06
CA VAL A 139 -3.29 -4.81 9.59
C VAL A 139 -2.53 -5.41 10.78
N CYS A 140 -3.27 -5.91 11.77
CA CYS A 140 -2.69 -6.61 12.91
C CYS A 140 -2.24 -8.02 12.49
N VAL A 141 -0.94 -8.26 12.54
CA VAL A 141 -0.33 -9.56 12.25
C VAL A 141 0.31 -10.15 13.51
N ILE A 142 0.35 -11.47 13.58
CA ILE A 142 1.13 -12.19 14.60
C ILE A 142 2.38 -12.73 13.91
N GLY A 143 3.53 -12.14 14.24
CA GLY A 143 4.83 -12.60 13.75
C GLY A 143 5.28 -13.90 14.44
N ALA A 144 6.45 -14.41 14.04
CA ALA A 144 7.04 -15.62 14.61
C ALA A 144 7.27 -15.55 16.15
N SER A 145 7.39 -14.34 16.70
CA SER A 145 7.51 -14.07 18.13
C SER A 145 6.19 -14.20 18.91
N GLN A 146 5.08 -14.53 18.23
CA GLN A 146 3.72 -14.54 18.77
C GLN A 146 3.26 -13.20 19.38
N SER A 147 4.00 -12.13 19.11
CA SER A 147 3.63 -10.79 19.55
C SER A 147 2.84 -10.11 18.44
N PRO A 148 1.60 -9.63 18.72
CA PRO A 148 0.80 -8.93 17.74
C PRO A 148 1.44 -7.56 17.43
N SER A 149 1.58 -7.25 16.14
CA SER A 149 2.13 -5.99 15.64
C SER A 149 1.32 -5.48 14.46
N CYS A 150 1.19 -4.16 14.35
CA CYS A 150 0.59 -3.54 13.19
C CYS A 150 1.60 -3.51 12.04
N LEU A 151 1.22 -4.08 10.91
CA LEU A 151 2.01 -4.09 9.68
C LEU A 151 1.38 -3.11 8.70
N GLY A 152 2.06 -1.99 8.46
CA GLY A 152 1.68 -1.03 7.42
C GLY A 152 1.90 -1.63 6.04
N LEU A 153 0.92 -1.46 5.17
CA LEU A 153 0.88 -2.06 3.85
C LEU A 153 0.85 -0.96 2.77
N PRO A 154 1.42 -1.22 1.58
CA PRO A 154 1.36 -0.25 0.50
C PRO A 154 -0.06 -0.17 -0.05
N ALA A 155 -0.42 1.02 -0.55
CA ALA A 155 -1.67 1.20 -1.27
C ALA A 155 -1.75 0.31 -2.52
N CYS A 156 -2.96 0.00 -2.95
CA CYS A 156 -3.20 -0.60 -4.25
C CYS A 156 -2.82 0.35 -5.38
N SER A 157 -2.69 -0.18 -6.59
CA SER A 157 -2.68 0.65 -7.79
C SER A 157 -4.04 1.32 -8.00
N GLN A 158 -4.08 2.35 -8.83
CA GLN A 158 -5.31 3.07 -9.16
C GLN A 158 -6.39 2.14 -9.74
N ASP A 159 -6.00 1.09 -10.45
CA ASP A 159 -6.90 0.09 -11.05
C ASP A 159 -7.31 -1.01 -10.05
N GLY A 160 -6.92 -0.90 -8.77
CA GLY A 160 -7.23 -1.86 -7.73
C GLY A 160 -6.37 -3.13 -7.74
N GLY A 161 -5.28 -3.14 -8.51
CA GLY A 161 -4.32 -4.24 -8.55
C GLY A 161 -3.19 -4.09 -7.52
N CYS A 162 -2.56 -5.21 -7.19
CA CYS A 162 -1.36 -5.29 -6.36
C CYS A 162 -0.21 -5.98 -7.11
N PRO A 163 1.05 -5.88 -6.65
CA PRO A 163 2.16 -6.56 -7.28
C PRO A 163 1.94 -8.07 -7.31
N VAL A 164 1.94 -8.65 -8.51
CA VAL A 164 1.81 -10.09 -8.72
C VAL A 164 3.17 -10.79 -8.64
N GLY A 165 3.18 -12.10 -8.45
CA GLY A 165 4.41 -12.88 -8.39
C GLY A 165 5.16 -12.83 -7.05
N VAL A 166 4.56 -12.19 -6.04
CA VAL A 166 5.03 -12.12 -4.66
C VAL A 166 4.35 -13.21 -3.81
N ALA A 167 4.37 -13.16 -2.47
CA ALA A 167 3.80 -14.23 -1.62
C ALA A 167 2.25 -14.37 -1.68
N GLY A 168 1.60 -13.79 -2.68
CA GLY A 168 0.17 -13.44 -2.68
C GLY A 168 0.03 -11.98 -2.29
N ALA A 169 -0.58 -11.18 -3.16
CA ALA A 169 -1.03 -9.85 -2.79
C ALA A 169 -2.35 -9.55 -3.51
N THR A 170 -3.42 -9.35 -2.75
CA THR A 170 -4.68 -8.84 -3.28
C THR A 170 -4.99 -7.49 -2.66
N CYS A 171 -5.64 -6.64 -3.44
CA CYS A 171 -6.09 -5.35 -2.94
C CYS A 171 -7.23 -5.57 -1.94
N ASN A 172 -7.27 -4.79 -0.86
CA ASN A 172 -8.36 -4.80 0.11
C ASN A 172 -9.65 -4.20 -0.49
N VAL A 173 -10.20 -4.82 -1.53
CA VAL A 173 -11.44 -4.44 -2.21
C VAL A 173 -12.24 -5.69 -2.49
N ARG A 174 -13.56 -5.55 -2.51
CA ARG A 174 -14.47 -6.60 -2.96
C ARG A 174 -15.07 -6.22 -4.31
N PRO A 175 -15.48 -7.22 -5.13
CA PRO A 175 -16.19 -6.96 -6.38
C PRO A 175 -17.49 -6.13 -6.22
N ASP A 176 -18.11 -6.14 -5.04
CA ASP A 176 -19.30 -5.36 -4.70
C ASP A 176 -19.01 -3.90 -4.29
N GLY A 177 -17.75 -3.47 -4.39
CA GLY A 177 -17.28 -2.15 -3.95
C GLY A 177 -16.97 -2.05 -2.46
N GLY A 178 -17.18 -3.12 -1.69
CA GLY A 178 -16.82 -3.22 -0.28
C GLY A 178 -15.31 -3.42 -0.04
N ARG A 179 -14.96 -3.77 1.20
CA ARG A 179 -13.59 -4.09 1.62
C ARG A 179 -13.52 -5.53 2.13
N LEU A 180 -12.40 -6.22 1.90
CA LEU A 180 -12.17 -7.55 2.48
C LEU A 180 -12.08 -7.44 4.01
N ILE A 181 -11.38 -6.41 4.48
CA ILE A 181 -11.30 -5.95 5.87
C ILE A 181 -12.01 -4.59 5.94
N PRO A 182 -13.24 -4.52 6.48
CA PRO A 182 -13.96 -3.27 6.62
C PRO A 182 -13.16 -2.23 7.43
N GLY A 183 -13.33 -0.94 7.14
CA GLY A 183 -12.64 0.14 7.86
C GLY A 183 -11.14 0.30 7.55
N LYS A 184 -10.58 -0.55 6.69
CA LYS A 184 -9.22 -0.41 6.15
C LYS A 184 -9.25 0.15 4.72
N GLN A 185 -8.20 0.89 4.35
CA GLN A 185 -7.99 1.46 3.03
C GLN A 185 -7.76 0.38 1.96
N ARG A 186 -7.70 0.77 0.69
CA ARG A 186 -7.30 -0.12 -0.39
C ARG A 186 -5.78 -0.29 -0.33
N VAL A 187 -5.36 -1.23 0.51
CA VAL A 187 -3.97 -1.66 0.66
C VAL A 187 -3.76 -3.07 0.12
N CYS A 188 -2.54 -3.37 -0.29
CA CYS A 188 -2.14 -4.68 -0.75
C CYS A 188 -1.94 -5.62 0.44
N LEU A 189 -2.90 -6.53 0.63
CA LEU A 189 -2.89 -7.52 1.69
C LEU A 189 -1.86 -8.60 1.39
N VAL A 190 -0.73 -8.55 2.07
CA VAL A 190 0.38 -9.49 1.90
C VAL A 190 -0.02 -10.91 2.32
N SER A 191 0.35 -11.89 1.50
CA SER A 191 0.00 -13.32 1.65
C SER A 191 -1.46 -13.66 1.38
N PHE A 192 -2.28 -12.69 0.98
CA PHE A 192 -3.66 -12.92 0.55
C PHE A 192 -3.72 -13.04 -0.97
N CYS A 193 -4.73 -13.75 -1.45
CA CYS A 193 -5.06 -13.83 -2.86
C CYS A 193 -6.59 -13.84 -3.04
N ASP A 194 -7.07 -13.30 -4.15
CA ASP A 194 -8.46 -13.45 -4.58
C ASP A 194 -8.55 -14.45 -5.75
N GLY A 195 -7.47 -14.58 -6.54
CA GLY A 195 -7.34 -15.61 -7.57
C GLY A 195 -5.90 -16.04 -7.82
N ASN A 196 -5.74 -17.06 -8.68
CA ASN A 196 -4.43 -17.63 -9.02
C ASN A 196 -3.46 -16.62 -9.66
N ALA A 197 -3.98 -15.53 -10.25
CA ALA A 197 -3.16 -14.47 -10.83
C ALA A 197 -2.37 -13.67 -9.77
N ASP A 198 -2.84 -13.65 -8.52
CA ASP A 198 -2.18 -12.96 -7.41
C ASP A 198 -0.99 -13.76 -6.86
N CYS A 199 -0.90 -15.03 -7.26
CA CYS A 199 0.03 -15.99 -6.70
C CYS A 199 1.34 -16.13 -7.49
N PRO A 200 2.44 -16.49 -6.81
CA PRO A 200 3.72 -16.68 -7.47
C PRO A 200 3.77 -18.03 -8.20
N ALA A 201 4.66 -18.15 -9.18
CA ALA A 201 4.81 -19.38 -9.96
C ALA A 201 5.12 -20.63 -9.11
N GLY A 202 5.79 -20.47 -7.96
CA GLY A 202 6.08 -21.56 -7.03
C GLY A 202 4.88 -21.98 -6.15
N ALA A 203 3.84 -21.16 -6.07
CA ALA A 203 2.63 -21.42 -5.30
C ALA A 203 1.38 -20.94 -6.06
N PRO A 204 1.08 -21.49 -7.26
CA PRO A 204 0.18 -20.86 -8.23
C PRO A 204 -1.31 -20.96 -7.89
N HIS A 205 -1.68 -21.66 -6.82
CA HIS A 205 -3.08 -21.89 -6.45
C HIS A 205 -3.51 -20.95 -5.35
N CYS A 206 -4.52 -20.12 -5.61
CA CYS A 206 -5.15 -19.35 -4.54
C CYS A 206 -6.17 -20.21 -3.81
N VAL A 207 -5.86 -20.55 -2.56
CA VAL A 207 -6.77 -21.27 -1.68
C VAL A 207 -7.61 -20.23 -0.95
N ASN A 208 -8.85 -20.04 -1.40
CA ASN A 208 -9.79 -19.11 -0.77
C ASN A 208 -11.16 -19.78 -0.51
N GLU A 209 -11.74 -19.49 0.65
CA GLU A 209 -13.17 -19.64 0.85
C GLU A 209 -13.85 -18.37 0.36
N ASN A 210 -14.92 -18.50 -0.45
CA ASN A 210 -15.64 -17.38 -1.05
C ASN A 210 -15.94 -16.28 -0.01
N GLY A 211 -15.15 -15.20 0.00
CA GLY A 211 -15.33 -14.04 0.88
C GLY A 211 -14.67 -14.10 2.26
N ALA A 212 -13.81 -15.07 2.54
CA ALA A 212 -13.08 -15.16 3.80
C ALA A 212 -11.81 -14.28 3.81
N ILE A 213 -11.50 -13.71 4.98
CA ILE A 213 -10.21 -13.07 5.33
C ILE A 213 -9.09 -14.15 5.46
N GLN A 214 -9.31 -15.36 4.95
CA GLN A 214 -8.37 -16.46 5.00
C GLN A 214 -8.20 -16.98 3.58
N SER A 215 -7.29 -16.33 2.86
CA SER A 215 -6.79 -16.80 1.58
C SER A 215 -5.28 -16.83 1.59
N PHE A 216 -4.69 -17.76 0.84
CA PHE A 216 -3.25 -17.85 0.68
C PHE A 216 -2.89 -18.59 -0.60
N CYS A 217 -1.67 -18.35 -1.07
CA CYS A 217 -1.10 -19.05 -2.21
C CYS A 217 -0.51 -20.40 -1.80
N SER A 218 -0.82 -21.44 -2.57
CA SER A 218 -0.47 -22.83 -2.30
C SER A 218 0.28 -23.45 -3.51
N PRO A 219 1.32 -24.27 -3.28
CA PRO A 219 1.98 -25.04 -4.34
C PRO A 219 1.06 -26.06 -5.03
N GLY A 220 -0.03 -26.46 -4.37
CA GLY A 220 -0.96 -27.49 -4.88
C GLY A 220 -0.32 -28.88 -5.06
N VAL A 221 0.87 -29.11 -4.48
CA VAL A 221 1.53 -30.42 -4.48
C VAL A 221 1.00 -31.28 -3.34
N ARG A 222 1.28 -32.59 -3.34
CA ARG A 222 0.87 -33.50 -2.26
C ARG A 222 1.17 -32.93 -0.87
N GLY A 223 0.17 -32.93 0.01
CA GLY A 223 0.24 -32.40 1.38
C GLY A 223 0.03 -30.89 1.49
N SER A 224 -0.05 -30.16 0.38
CA SER A 224 -0.40 -28.74 0.42
C SER A 224 -1.84 -28.57 0.91
N PRO A 225 -2.14 -27.51 1.68
CA PRO A 225 -3.50 -27.21 2.07
C PRO A 225 -4.38 -26.90 0.85
N CYS A 226 -5.64 -27.31 0.93
CA CYS A 226 -6.66 -27.09 -0.09
C CYS A 226 -8.06 -27.00 0.53
N LEU A 227 -8.99 -26.36 -0.16
CA LEU A 227 -10.41 -26.33 0.16
C LEU A 227 -11.25 -27.05 -0.90
N LYS A 228 -10.75 -27.10 -2.13
CA LYS A 228 -11.42 -27.73 -3.27
C LYS A 228 -10.40 -28.45 -4.16
N PRO A 229 -10.84 -29.44 -4.95
CA PRO A 229 -10.00 -30.12 -5.93
C PRO A 229 -9.15 -29.20 -6.82
N ALA A 230 -9.70 -28.05 -7.21
CA ALA A 230 -9.04 -27.09 -8.09
C ALA A 230 -7.80 -26.42 -7.46
N ASP A 231 -7.62 -26.52 -6.15
CA ASP A 231 -6.45 -25.98 -5.44
C ASP A 231 -5.22 -26.91 -5.54
N CYS A 232 -5.39 -28.07 -6.15
CA CYS A 232 -4.38 -29.13 -6.21
C CYS A 232 -4.02 -29.46 -7.66
N ASN A 233 -2.73 -29.67 -7.92
CA ASN A 233 -2.23 -30.15 -9.21
C ASN A 233 -2.79 -31.54 -9.57
N SER A 234 -3.09 -32.36 -8.56
CA SER A 234 -3.70 -33.68 -8.73
C SER A 234 -5.21 -33.65 -8.95
N ALA A 235 -5.86 -32.48 -8.82
CA ALA A 235 -7.31 -32.35 -8.74
C ALA A 235 -7.95 -33.21 -7.62
N VAL A 236 -7.19 -33.52 -6.56
CA VAL A 236 -7.66 -34.29 -5.41
C VAL A 236 -7.38 -33.51 -4.14
N CYS A 237 -8.43 -33.04 -3.48
CA CYS A 237 -8.37 -32.43 -2.16
C CYS A 237 -9.05 -33.37 -1.16
N THR A 238 -8.30 -33.90 -0.20
CA THR A 238 -8.79 -34.88 0.77
C THR A 238 -9.06 -34.21 2.12
N GLY A 239 -10.22 -34.46 2.72
CA GLY A 239 -10.55 -33.98 4.06
C GLY A 239 -11.13 -32.56 4.14
N ALA A 240 -11.46 -31.93 3.01
CA ALA A 240 -12.04 -30.58 2.96
C ALA A 240 -13.57 -30.51 3.22
N ASP A 241 -14.13 -31.51 3.91
CA ASP A 241 -15.58 -31.64 4.07
C ASP A 241 -16.09 -30.68 5.18
N GLY A 242 -16.51 -29.47 4.79
CA GLY A 242 -17.33 -28.61 5.67
C GLY A 242 -16.60 -27.47 6.40
N GLY A 243 -15.54 -26.92 5.80
CA GLY A 243 -14.94 -25.64 6.25
C GLY A 243 -13.59 -25.75 6.95
N ALA A 244 -13.00 -26.95 7.02
CA ALA A 244 -11.60 -27.13 7.42
C ALA A 244 -10.72 -27.36 6.18
N PHE A 245 -9.47 -26.89 6.23
CA PHE A 245 -8.49 -27.15 5.16
C PHE A 245 -8.24 -28.66 5.03
N GLY A 246 -8.47 -29.18 3.84
CA GLY A 246 -8.00 -30.49 3.41
C GLY A 246 -6.54 -30.46 2.97
N THR A 247 -6.07 -31.58 2.42
CA THR A 247 -4.73 -31.70 1.84
C THR A 247 -4.76 -32.27 0.43
N CYS A 248 -3.90 -31.76 -0.43
CA CYS A 248 -3.74 -32.29 -1.79
C CYS A 248 -3.20 -33.72 -1.76
N GLY A 249 -3.86 -34.62 -2.51
CA GLY A 249 -3.50 -36.03 -2.66
C GLY A 249 -2.37 -36.30 -3.63
#